data_AF-A0A356TV30-F1
#
_entry.id   AF-A0A356TV30-F1
#
_cell.length_a   1.000
_cell.length_b   1.000
_cell.length_c   1.000
_cell.angle_alpha   90.00
_cell.angle_beta   90.00
_cell.angle_gamma   90.00
#
_symmetry.space_group_name_H-M   'P 1'
#
loop_
_entity.id
_entity.type
_entity.pdbx_description
1 polymer ?
#
loop_
_entity_poly.entity_id
_entity_poly.type
_entity_poly.pdbx_seq_one_letter_code
_entity_poly.pdbx_strand_id
1 'polypeptide(L)'
;MTARRHADQALAPGALTPREITLTQASRIAFASLVLALGLFGLFLLLRTPTGYEATASGTFGPDFPPRSVIDDDHASEWLLPDRTAGWVEVSLSPPERVEKLKLLNGHNRHFNDRAVQEYTVEVYANGELARTVEGSFEEFQTRPQWVEHALGIDGVERVRVNVRSWHRTGAALAEIDWE
;
A
#
# COMPACT_ATOMS: atom_id res chain seq x y z
N MET A 1 -46.20 4.56 60.61
CA MET A 1 -45.68 3.62 59.58
C MET A 1 -44.37 4.16 58.98
N THR A 2 -43.34 4.39 59.80
CA THR A 2 -42.21 5.22 59.30
C THR A 2 -40.83 4.85 59.86
N ALA A 3 -40.74 4.09 60.96
CA ALA A 3 -39.44 3.64 61.50
C ALA A 3 -38.94 2.33 60.86
N ARG A 4 -39.82 1.35 60.61
CA ARG A 4 -39.44 0.06 60.00
C ARG A 4 -38.96 0.17 58.55
N ARG A 5 -39.62 0.98 57.71
CA ARG A 5 -39.19 1.21 56.32
C ARG A 5 -37.84 1.93 56.22
N HIS A 6 -37.52 2.81 57.17
CA HIS A 6 -36.21 3.46 57.21
C HIS A 6 -35.10 2.51 57.70
N ALA A 7 -35.41 1.60 58.62
CA ALA A 7 -34.47 0.56 59.04
C ALA A 7 -34.17 -0.45 57.91
N ASP A 8 -35.20 -0.88 57.16
CA ASP A 8 -35.03 -1.78 56.01
C ASP A 8 -34.28 -1.10 54.85
N GLN A 9 -34.46 0.21 54.64
CA GLN A 9 -33.67 0.99 53.65
C GLN A 9 -32.24 1.30 54.10
N ALA A 10 -31.98 1.37 55.41
CA ALA A 10 -30.64 1.58 55.96
C ALA A 10 -29.81 0.29 56.04
N LEU A 11 -30.45 -0.88 56.06
CA LEU A 11 -29.81 -2.20 56.01
C LEU A 11 -29.66 -2.76 54.58
N ALA A 12 -30.41 -2.21 53.62
CA ALA A 12 -30.29 -2.56 52.21
C ALA A 12 -28.92 -2.33 51.54
N PRO A 13 -27.98 -1.49 52.02
CA PRO A 13 -26.70 -1.30 51.31
C PRO A 13 -25.67 -2.40 51.57
N GLY A 14 -25.93 -3.36 52.46
CA GLY A 14 -24.84 -4.03 53.17
C GLY A 14 -24.88 -5.56 53.23
N ALA A 15 -25.17 -6.26 52.14
CA ALA A 15 -24.72 -7.65 51.99
C ALA A 15 -24.93 -8.12 50.55
N LEU A 16 -24.08 -7.67 49.63
CA LEU A 16 -23.75 -8.57 48.52
C LEU A 16 -23.25 -9.86 49.20
N THR A 17 -23.87 -10.99 48.92
CA THR A 17 -23.36 -12.27 49.37
C THR A 17 -21.91 -12.41 48.89
N PRO A 18 -21.03 -13.16 49.59
CA PRO A 18 -19.64 -13.32 49.16
C PRO A 18 -19.50 -13.69 47.68
N ARG A 19 -20.45 -14.49 47.17
CA ARG A 19 -20.57 -14.83 45.74
C ARG A 19 -20.81 -13.61 44.85
N GLU A 20 -21.73 -12.73 45.19
CA GLU A 20 -22.04 -11.53 44.40
C GLU A 20 -20.88 -10.51 44.41
N ILE A 21 -20.14 -10.38 45.53
CA ILE A 21 -18.90 -9.58 45.61
C ILE A 21 -17.85 -10.16 44.68
N THR A 22 -17.60 -11.48 44.73
CA THR A 22 -16.62 -12.13 43.85
C THR A 22 -17.00 -12.01 42.39
N LEU A 23 -18.30 -12.06 42.05
CA LEU A 23 -18.81 -11.89 40.70
C LEU A 23 -18.62 -10.45 40.20
N THR A 24 -18.91 -9.44 41.01
CA THR A 24 -18.67 -8.04 40.61
C THR A 24 -17.19 -7.73 40.46
N GLN A 25 -16.34 -8.25 41.34
CA GLN A 25 -14.88 -8.13 41.21
C GLN A 25 -14.37 -8.85 39.96
N ALA A 26 -14.82 -10.08 39.70
CA ALA A 26 -14.48 -10.83 38.50
C ALA A 26 -14.91 -10.09 37.23
N SER A 27 -16.14 -9.57 37.18
CA SER A 27 -16.65 -8.78 36.06
C SER A 27 -15.86 -7.49 35.83
N ARG A 28 -15.46 -6.79 36.91
CA ARG A 28 -14.61 -5.59 36.80
C ARG A 28 -13.22 -5.92 36.27
N ILE A 29 -12.62 -7.01 36.74
CA ILE A 29 -11.31 -7.49 36.26
C ILE A 29 -11.41 -7.91 34.79
N ALA A 30 -12.46 -8.65 34.43
CA ALA A 30 -12.69 -9.09 33.05
C ALA A 30 -12.90 -7.89 32.11
N PHE A 31 -13.70 -6.91 32.52
CA PHE A 31 -13.89 -5.68 31.75
C PHE A 31 -12.60 -4.87 31.61
N ALA A 32 -11.86 -4.66 32.70
CA ALA A 32 -10.58 -3.98 32.66
C ALA A 32 -9.57 -4.71 31.76
N SER A 33 -9.54 -6.04 31.82
CA SER A 33 -8.68 -6.88 30.96
C SER A 33 -9.06 -6.77 29.49
N LEU A 34 -10.36 -6.73 29.17
CA LEU A 34 -10.85 -6.53 27.81
C LEU A 34 -10.47 -5.14 27.28
N VAL A 35 -10.66 -4.09 28.07
CA VAL A 35 -10.27 -2.71 27.69
C VAL A 35 -8.77 -2.63 27.46
N LEU A 36 -7.96 -3.25 28.33
CA LEU A 36 -6.51 -3.32 28.15
C LEU A 36 -6.14 -4.08 26.86
N ALA A 37 -6.76 -5.24 26.61
CA ALA A 37 -6.51 -6.03 25.40
C ALA A 37 -6.87 -5.26 24.13
N LEU A 38 -8.01 -4.56 24.11
CA LEU A 38 -8.40 -3.70 22.98
C LEU A 38 -7.45 -2.52 22.81
N GLY A 39 -7.01 -1.91 23.90
CA GLY A 39 -6.01 -0.84 23.87
C GLY A 39 -4.67 -1.31 23.29
N LEU A 40 -4.18 -2.46 23.74
CA LEU A 40 -2.96 -3.08 23.21
C LEU A 40 -3.10 -3.49 21.75
N PHE A 41 -4.25 -4.04 21.35
CA PHE A 41 -4.52 -4.41 19.96
C PHE A 41 -4.60 -3.19 19.05
N GLY A 42 -5.27 -2.12 19.48
CA GLY A 42 -5.29 -0.85 18.76
C GLY A 42 -3.89 -0.24 18.62
N LEU A 43 -3.09 -0.26 19.70
CA LEU A 43 -1.69 0.18 19.66
C LEU A 43 -0.85 -0.68 18.70
N PHE A 44 -1.05 -1.99 18.69
CA PHE A 44 -0.39 -2.89 17.76
C PHE A 44 -0.72 -2.55 16.31
N LEU A 45 -1.99 -2.28 15.97
CA LEU A 45 -2.38 -1.89 14.62
C LEU A 45 -1.77 -0.55 14.20
N LEU A 46 -1.63 0.41 15.14
CA LEU A 46 -1.00 1.71 14.88
C LEU A 46 0.52 1.61 14.68
N LEU A 47 1.18 0.65 15.34
CA LEU A 47 2.62 0.46 15.28
C LEU A 47 3.05 -0.56 14.23
N ARG A 48 2.12 -1.39 13.73
CA ARG A 48 2.42 -2.36 12.68
C ARG A 48 2.74 -1.61 11.39
N THR A 49 3.94 -1.80 10.88
CA THR A 49 4.34 -1.32 9.56
C THR A 49 3.44 -1.98 8.50
N PRO A 50 2.78 -1.21 7.63
CA PRO A 50 2.06 -1.77 6.47
C PRO A 50 3.02 -2.68 5.70
N THR A 51 2.56 -3.85 5.29
CA THR A 51 3.36 -4.82 4.53
C THR A 51 2.74 -4.99 3.15
N GLY A 52 3.55 -4.84 2.11
CA GLY A 52 3.15 -5.01 0.73
C GLY A 52 3.67 -3.90 -0.17
N TYR A 53 3.27 -3.99 -1.42
CA TYR A 53 3.60 -3.04 -2.47
C TYR A 53 2.37 -2.22 -2.82
N GLU A 54 2.54 -0.91 -2.94
CA GLU A 54 1.47 0.00 -3.33
C GLU A 54 1.93 0.84 -4.52
N ALA A 55 1.13 0.88 -5.58
CA ALA A 55 1.39 1.71 -6.74
C ALA A 55 0.44 2.91 -6.77
N THR A 56 1.02 4.09 -6.96
CA THR A 56 0.29 5.35 -7.17
C THR A 56 0.78 6.00 -8.46
N ALA A 57 0.00 6.92 -9.04
CA ALA A 57 0.38 7.59 -10.27
C ALA A 57 -0.10 9.03 -10.31
N SER A 58 0.55 9.84 -11.15
CA SER A 58 0.12 11.22 -11.43
C SER A 58 -1.22 11.31 -12.16
N GLY A 59 -1.63 10.24 -12.81
CA GLY A 59 -2.89 10.15 -13.56
C GLY A 59 -3.11 8.76 -14.13
N THR A 60 -4.34 8.50 -14.55
CA THR A 60 -4.72 7.29 -15.29
C THR A 60 -5.70 7.67 -16.40
N PHE A 61 -5.64 6.96 -17.53
CA PHE A 61 -6.58 7.12 -18.65
C PHE A 61 -8.02 6.80 -18.24
N GLY A 62 -8.21 5.85 -17.33
CA GLY A 62 -9.54 5.41 -16.89
C GLY A 62 -9.47 4.37 -15.77
N PRO A 63 -10.60 4.03 -15.15
CA PRO A 63 -10.65 3.11 -14.01
C PRO A 63 -10.14 1.69 -14.33
N ASP A 64 -10.16 1.30 -15.61
CA ASP A 64 -9.70 0.00 -16.09
C ASP A 64 -8.16 -0.09 -16.22
N PHE A 65 -7.45 1.03 -16.09
CA PHE A 65 -5.99 1.11 -16.22
C PHE A 65 -5.35 1.68 -14.94
N PRO A 66 -5.61 1.09 -13.77
CA PRO A 66 -5.17 1.63 -12.49
C PRO A 66 -3.64 1.52 -12.32
N PRO A 67 -3.01 2.34 -11.47
CA PRO A 67 -1.57 2.25 -11.22
C PRO A 67 -1.14 0.89 -10.66
N ARG A 68 -2.00 0.20 -9.90
CA ARG A 68 -1.73 -1.15 -9.35
C ARG A 68 -1.43 -2.20 -10.41
N SER A 69 -1.83 -1.97 -11.67
CA SER A 69 -1.56 -2.89 -12.76
C SER A 69 -0.07 -3.09 -13.02
N VAL A 70 0.79 -2.15 -12.60
CA VAL A 70 2.24 -2.30 -12.79
C VAL A 70 2.91 -3.24 -11.77
N ILE A 71 2.17 -3.80 -10.83
CA ILE A 71 2.72 -4.67 -9.77
C ILE A 71 1.77 -5.85 -9.46
N ASP A 72 0.90 -6.22 -10.41
CA ASP A 72 -0.11 -7.26 -10.19
C ASP A 72 0.26 -8.63 -10.77
N ASP A 73 1.47 -8.77 -11.33
CA ASP A 73 1.98 -10.02 -11.95
C ASP A 73 1.10 -10.50 -13.12
N ASP A 74 0.19 -9.66 -13.63
CA ASP A 74 -0.57 -9.90 -14.85
C ASP A 74 -0.06 -8.99 -15.97
N HIS A 75 0.89 -9.52 -16.75
CA HIS A 75 1.50 -8.82 -17.89
C HIS A 75 0.52 -8.41 -19.01
N ALA A 76 -0.76 -8.82 -18.94
CA ALA A 76 -1.80 -8.35 -19.85
C ALA A 76 -2.58 -7.14 -19.31
N SER A 77 -2.44 -6.85 -18.01
CA SER A 77 -2.93 -5.66 -17.34
C SER A 77 -1.93 -4.51 -17.58
N GLU A 78 -2.43 -3.28 -17.67
CA GLU A 78 -1.58 -2.13 -17.99
C GLU A 78 -2.06 -0.87 -17.25
N TRP A 79 -1.10 -0.08 -16.76
CA TRP A 79 -1.35 1.30 -16.40
C TRP A 79 -1.19 2.19 -17.63
N LEU A 80 -2.18 3.05 -17.89
CA LEU A 80 -2.20 3.97 -19.02
C LEU A 80 -2.26 5.41 -18.53
N LEU A 81 -1.46 6.30 -19.14
CA LEU A 81 -1.61 7.74 -18.95
C LEU A 81 -2.72 8.30 -19.87
N PRO A 82 -3.33 9.45 -19.48
CA PRO A 82 -4.16 10.24 -20.39
C PRO A 82 -3.45 10.58 -21.69
N ASP A 83 -4.25 10.85 -22.73
CA ASP A 83 -3.73 11.14 -24.06
C ASP A 83 -2.75 12.31 -24.05
N ARG A 84 -1.66 12.14 -24.79
CA ARG A 84 -0.64 13.16 -25.00
C ARG A 84 -0.10 13.81 -23.72
N THR A 85 -0.05 13.05 -22.63
CA THR A 85 0.31 13.54 -21.30
C THR A 85 1.52 12.77 -20.77
N ALA A 86 2.52 13.50 -20.28
CA ALA A 86 3.60 12.95 -19.48
C ALA A 86 3.15 12.78 -18.02
N GLY A 87 3.74 11.84 -17.30
CA GLY A 87 3.33 11.55 -15.93
C GLY A 87 4.28 10.55 -15.28
N TRP A 88 3.90 10.07 -14.10
CA TRP A 88 4.69 9.11 -13.35
C TRP A 88 3.80 8.04 -12.73
N VAL A 89 4.40 6.87 -12.52
CA VAL A 89 3.89 5.81 -11.64
C VAL A 89 4.98 5.51 -10.61
N GLU A 90 4.58 5.31 -9.36
CA GLU A 90 5.44 5.11 -8.21
C GLU A 90 5.00 3.89 -7.43
N VAL A 91 5.93 2.97 -7.19
CA VAL A 91 5.76 1.79 -6.35
C VAL A 91 6.46 2.05 -5.03
N SER A 92 5.72 1.91 -3.93
CA SER A 92 6.25 1.92 -2.57
C SER A 92 6.48 0.49 -2.10
N LEU A 93 7.66 0.22 -1.53
CA LEU A 93 8.10 -1.08 -1.05
C LEU A 93 8.14 -1.05 0.49
N SER A 94 7.28 -1.84 1.13
CA SER A 94 7.23 -1.94 2.59
C SER A 94 7.16 -3.39 3.06
N PRO A 95 8.14 -3.90 3.82
CA PRO A 95 9.34 -3.18 4.30
C PRO A 95 10.27 -2.78 3.14
N PRO A 96 11.24 -1.87 3.35
CA PRO A 96 12.27 -1.60 2.36
C PRO A 96 13.09 -2.86 2.06
N GLU A 97 13.42 -3.09 0.79
CA GLU A 97 14.08 -4.31 0.32
C GLU A 97 15.39 -4.01 -0.40
N ARG A 98 16.25 -5.03 -0.53
CA ARG A 98 17.39 -4.94 -1.43
C ARG A 98 16.89 -5.18 -2.85
N VAL A 99 17.27 -4.30 -3.77
CA VAL A 99 16.97 -4.44 -5.20
C VAL A 99 18.29 -4.50 -5.96
N GLU A 100 18.61 -5.70 -6.47
CA GLU A 100 19.75 -5.93 -7.35
C GLU A 100 19.44 -5.45 -8.76
N LYS A 101 18.21 -5.68 -9.22
CA LYS A 101 17.79 -5.36 -10.58
C LYS A 101 16.35 -4.86 -10.59
N LEU A 102 16.09 -3.83 -11.39
CA LEU A 102 14.76 -3.38 -11.73
C LEU A 102 14.43 -3.76 -13.17
N LYS A 103 13.21 -4.22 -13.40
CA LYS A 103 12.71 -4.67 -14.70
C LYS A 103 11.44 -3.90 -15.01
N LEU A 104 11.34 -3.37 -16.23
CA LEU A 104 10.16 -2.66 -16.70
C LEU A 104 9.61 -3.37 -17.93
N LEU A 105 8.32 -3.70 -17.93
CA LEU A 105 7.61 -4.24 -19.07
C LEU A 105 6.78 -3.13 -19.73
N ASN A 106 7.10 -2.82 -20.99
CA ASN A 106 6.33 -1.80 -21.70
C ASN A 106 4.90 -2.28 -21.99
N GLY A 107 3.95 -1.35 -21.97
CA GLY A 107 2.59 -1.61 -22.44
C GLY A 107 2.44 -1.36 -23.93
N HIS A 108 1.28 -1.71 -24.46
CA HIS A 108 0.91 -1.48 -25.86
C HIS A 108 -0.55 -1.06 -26.02
N ASN A 109 -1.35 -1.00 -24.94
CA ASN A 109 -2.80 -0.92 -24.95
C ASN A 109 -3.40 -2.03 -25.83
N ARG A 110 -3.30 -3.28 -25.37
CA ARG A 110 -3.60 -4.54 -26.09
C ARG A 110 -4.70 -4.48 -27.14
N HIS A 111 -5.82 -3.83 -26.86
CA HIS A 111 -6.97 -3.76 -27.77
C HIS A 111 -6.77 -2.79 -28.96
N PHE A 112 -6.03 -1.70 -28.76
CA PHE A 112 -5.90 -0.61 -29.73
C PHE A 112 -4.48 -0.46 -30.29
N ASN A 113 -3.48 -1.00 -29.60
CA ASN A 113 -2.07 -0.91 -30.00
C ASN A 113 -1.61 0.55 -30.17
N ASP A 114 -2.07 1.49 -29.36
CA ASP A 114 -1.89 2.92 -29.61
C ASP A 114 -1.17 3.69 -28.49
N ARG A 115 -0.64 2.98 -27.49
CA ARG A 115 0.09 3.58 -26.37
C ARG A 115 1.29 2.74 -25.97
N ALA A 116 2.43 3.36 -25.71
CA ALA A 116 3.58 2.72 -25.08
C ALA A 116 4.53 3.80 -24.55
N VAL A 117 5.27 3.51 -23.47
CA VAL A 117 6.37 4.41 -23.05
C VAL A 117 7.46 4.40 -24.13
N GLN A 118 8.02 5.58 -24.44
CA GLN A 118 9.17 5.71 -25.34
C GLN A 118 10.44 6.05 -24.55
N GLU A 119 10.46 7.15 -23.82
CA GLU A 119 11.58 7.53 -22.94
C GLU A 119 11.08 7.69 -21.52
N TYR A 120 11.92 7.31 -20.56
CA TYR A 120 11.60 7.39 -19.14
C TYR A 120 12.84 7.67 -18.29
N THR A 121 12.59 8.13 -17.07
CA THR A 121 13.57 8.22 -16.00
C THR A 121 13.04 7.47 -14.79
N VAL A 122 13.83 6.54 -14.25
CA VAL A 122 13.56 5.88 -12.98
C VAL A 122 14.27 6.61 -11.86
N GLU A 123 13.54 7.00 -10.83
CA GLU A 123 14.06 7.52 -9.57
C GLU A 123 13.88 6.46 -8.48
N VAL A 124 14.98 6.00 -7.89
CA VAL A 124 14.99 4.99 -6.83
C VAL A 124 15.35 5.68 -5.52
N TYR A 125 14.48 5.55 -4.52
CA TYR A 125 14.70 6.09 -3.20
C TYR A 125 14.99 4.98 -2.19
N ALA A 126 15.96 5.24 -1.32
CA ALA A 126 16.34 4.38 -0.23
C ALA A 126 16.63 5.24 1.01
N ASN A 127 16.17 4.79 2.17
CA ASN A 127 16.37 5.48 3.45
C ASN A 127 15.91 6.96 3.45
N GLY A 128 14.80 7.29 2.78
CA GLY A 128 14.26 8.64 2.71
C GLY A 128 14.89 9.57 1.66
N GLU A 129 15.90 9.11 0.91
CA GLU A 129 16.66 9.93 -0.03
C GLU A 129 16.68 9.34 -1.44
N LEU A 130 16.89 10.17 -2.46
CA LEU A 130 17.08 9.73 -3.84
C LEU A 130 18.44 9.04 -3.95
N ALA A 131 18.43 7.71 -4.08
CA ALA A 131 19.63 6.88 -4.13
C ALA A 131 20.20 6.74 -5.55
N ARG A 132 19.33 6.65 -6.57
CA ARG A 132 19.75 6.54 -7.97
C ARG A 132 18.72 7.12 -8.93
N THR A 133 19.22 7.66 -10.03
CA THR A 133 18.43 7.98 -11.22
C THR A 133 18.94 7.15 -12.40
N VAL A 134 18.03 6.52 -13.15
CA VAL A 134 18.33 5.74 -14.36
C VAL A 134 17.53 6.30 -15.52
N GLU A 135 18.17 6.56 -16.64
CA GLU A 135 17.49 6.94 -17.88
C GLU A 135 17.39 5.71 -18.78
N GLY A 136 16.28 5.58 -19.50
CA GLY A 136 16.09 4.49 -20.44
C GLY A 136 15.03 4.79 -21.48
N SER A 137 14.93 3.89 -22.45
CA SER A 137 13.97 4.01 -23.54
C SER A 137 13.52 2.64 -24.04
N PHE A 138 12.36 2.63 -24.70
CA PHE A 138 11.91 1.57 -25.58
C PHE A 138 11.93 2.16 -27.00
N GLU A 139 13.00 1.87 -27.75
CA GLU A 139 13.30 2.57 -29.02
C GLU A 139 12.18 2.45 -30.06
N GLU A 140 11.56 1.27 -30.12
CA GLU A 140 10.49 0.97 -31.08
C GLU A 140 9.19 0.62 -30.36
N PHE A 141 8.07 1.00 -30.98
CA PHE A 141 6.77 0.50 -30.57
C PHE A 141 6.63 -0.99 -30.91
N GLN A 142 6.27 -1.81 -29.93
CA GLN A 142 6.05 -3.24 -30.09
C GLN A 142 4.64 -3.63 -29.63
N THR A 143 3.96 -4.49 -30.40
CA THR A 143 2.66 -5.08 -29.99
C THR A 143 2.84 -6.33 -29.13
N ARG A 144 4.08 -6.75 -28.90
CA ARG A 144 4.45 -7.76 -27.91
C ARG A 144 5.26 -7.05 -26.84
N PRO A 145 4.78 -6.97 -25.59
CA PRO A 145 5.51 -6.35 -24.49
C PRO A 145 6.95 -6.85 -24.42
N GLN A 146 7.88 -5.92 -24.21
CA GLN A 146 9.30 -6.21 -24.06
C GLN A 146 9.80 -5.71 -22.70
N TRP A 147 10.59 -6.56 -22.05
CA TRP A 147 11.28 -6.22 -20.82
C TRP A 147 12.54 -5.40 -21.12
N VAL A 148 12.80 -4.44 -20.25
CA VAL A 148 14.12 -3.80 -20.10
C VAL A 148 14.56 -3.96 -18.66
N GLU A 149 15.85 -4.19 -18.45
CA GLU A 149 16.44 -4.45 -17.14
C GLU A 149 17.50 -3.41 -16.81
N HIS A 150 17.52 -2.99 -15.55
CA HIS A 150 18.47 -2.02 -15.00
C HIS A 150 19.13 -2.60 -13.76
N ALA A 151 20.46 -2.71 -13.77
CA ALA A 151 21.21 -3.11 -12.59
C ALA A 151 21.23 -1.97 -11.56
N LEU A 152 20.75 -2.24 -10.34
CA LEU A 152 20.67 -1.29 -9.24
C LEU A 152 21.71 -1.63 -8.16
N GLY A 153 21.56 -2.76 -7.48
CA GLY A 153 22.41 -3.17 -6.35
C GLY A 153 22.30 -2.21 -5.16
N ILE A 154 21.06 -1.85 -4.78
CA ILE A 154 20.76 -0.88 -3.73
C ILE A 154 20.04 -1.59 -2.57
N ASP A 155 20.53 -1.39 -1.34
CA ASP A 155 19.88 -1.87 -0.13
C ASP A 155 18.85 -0.86 0.39
N GLY A 156 17.77 -1.37 0.99
CA GLY A 156 16.77 -0.54 1.67
C GLY A 156 15.98 0.36 0.72
N VAL A 157 15.72 -0.11 -0.50
CA VAL A 157 14.83 0.56 -1.45
C VAL A 157 13.41 0.55 -0.89
N GLU A 158 12.86 1.73 -0.74
CA GLU A 158 11.49 1.94 -0.23
C GLU A 158 10.56 2.46 -1.32
N ARG A 159 11.11 2.94 -2.45
CA ARG A 159 10.32 3.58 -3.50
C ARG A 159 11.01 3.58 -4.85
N VAL A 160 10.26 3.22 -5.88
CA VAL A 160 10.69 3.31 -7.28
C VAL A 160 9.66 4.12 -8.04
N ARG A 161 10.08 5.23 -8.65
CA ARG A 161 9.24 6.08 -9.49
C ARG A 161 9.70 6.05 -10.93
N VAL A 162 8.82 5.65 -11.84
CA VAL A 162 9.04 5.73 -13.28
C VAL A 162 8.38 7.00 -13.81
N ASN A 163 9.19 7.97 -14.22
CA ASN A 163 8.76 9.20 -14.84
C ASN A 163 8.75 9.02 -16.36
N VAL A 164 7.57 9.03 -16.98
CA VAL A 164 7.40 8.99 -18.43
C VAL A 164 7.79 10.34 -19.03
N ARG A 165 8.80 10.35 -19.88
CA ARG A 165 9.32 11.55 -20.55
C ARG A 165 8.70 11.74 -21.93
N SER A 166 8.49 10.64 -22.65
CA SER A 166 7.82 10.61 -23.96
C SER A 166 7.13 9.26 -24.19
N TRP A 167 6.27 9.20 -25.21
CA TRP A 167 5.46 8.02 -25.51
C TRP A 167 5.37 7.79 -27.02
N HIS A 168 5.14 6.53 -27.38
CA HIS A 168 4.79 6.15 -28.74
C HIS A 168 3.32 6.44 -29.01
N ARG A 169 3.01 6.88 -30.23
CA ARG A 169 1.65 7.06 -30.74
C ARG A 169 0.82 8.06 -29.89
N THR A 170 -0.23 7.61 -29.22
CA THR A 170 -1.25 8.48 -28.61
C THR A 170 -0.96 8.83 -27.15
N GLY A 171 -0.34 7.92 -26.40
CA GLY A 171 -0.07 8.07 -24.97
C GLY A 171 0.85 6.98 -24.44
N ALA A 172 1.12 6.99 -23.14
CA ALA A 172 2.00 6.01 -22.51
C ALA A 172 1.23 4.83 -21.91
N ALA A 173 1.88 3.67 -21.91
CA ALA A 173 1.41 2.44 -21.30
C ALA A 173 2.58 1.72 -20.63
N LEU A 174 2.42 1.24 -19.40
CA LEU A 174 3.38 0.37 -18.74
C LEU A 174 2.62 -0.84 -18.19
N ALA A 175 3.11 -2.03 -18.47
CA ALA A 175 2.47 -3.28 -18.07
C ALA A 175 2.92 -3.69 -16.68
N GLU A 176 4.23 -3.75 -16.41
CA GLU A 176 4.77 -4.29 -15.16
C GLU A 176 6.06 -3.55 -14.74
N ILE A 177 6.27 -3.47 -13.44
CA ILE A 177 7.49 -3.06 -12.75
C ILE A 177 7.83 -4.20 -11.78
N ASP A 178 8.94 -4.88 -12.04
CA ASP A 178 9.38 -6.04 -11.28
C ASP A 178 10.82 -5.85 -10.78
N TRP A 179 11.23 -6.58 -9.76
CA TRP A 179 12.57 -6.49 -9.19
C TRP A 179 13.08 -7.82 -8.64
N GLU A 180 14.42 -7.95 -8.67
CA GLU A 180 15.19 -9.07 -8.11
C GLU A 180 16.13 -8.58 -7.01
#